data_AF-L8JDT2-F1
#
_entry.id   AF-L8JDT2-F1
#
_cell.length_a   1.000
_cell.length_b   1.000
_cell.length_c   1.000
_cell.angle_alpha   90.00
_cell.angle_beta   90.00
_cell.angle_gamma   90.00
#
_symmetry.space_group_name_H-M   'P 1'
#
loop_
_entity.id
_entity.type
_entity.pdbx_description
1 polymer ?
#
loop_
_entity_poly.entity_id
_entity_poly.type
_entity_poly.pdbx_seq_one_letter_code
_entity_poly.pdbx_strand_id
1 'polypeptide(L)'
;MKKAIYFLSVLALAGCNEDDIKDLAEGNTKVFAVTGANVQSKMGTIDPGYYDIKTITEGMSSTPDKIPVGAKSTLENLGIDVERESCGKIDITPPLCFEEGNSDSCLPSEINMLGLAVYTIDLDKVKTASENGFYPTLATDLGGLYVDISYQEVSCDYLKSL
;
A
#
# COMPACT_ATOMS: atom_id res chain seq x y z
N MET A 1 10.63 -35.17 -25.67
CA MET A 1 9.69 -34.51 -24.75
C MET A 1 10.14 -34.73 -23.29
N LYS A 2 11.03 -33.89 -22.76
CA LYS A 2 11.42 -33.87 -21.34
C LYS A 2 12.16 -32.57 -20.99
N LYS A 3 11.50 -31.40 -20.95
CA LYS A 3 12.04 -30.17 -20.32
C LYS A 3 10.89 -29.17 -20.07
N ALA A 4 10.06 -29.38 -19.05
CA ALA A 4 9.03 -28.40 -18.66
C ALA A 4 8.53 -28.55 -17.20
N ILE A 5 9.35 -29.07 -16.26
CA ILE A 5 8.87 -29.36 -14.89
C ILE A 5 9.84 -28.77 -13.85
N TYR A 6 10.33 -27.54 -14.03
CA TYR A 6 11.21 -26.92 -13.02
C TYR A 6 10.89 -25.47 -12.66
N PHE A 7 9.77 -24.90 -13.12
CA PHE A 7 9.39 -23.52 -12.79
C PHE A 7 8.18 -23.38 -11.85
N LEU A 8 7.54 -24.49 -11.46
CA LEU A 8 6.29 -24.46 -10.67
C LEU A 8 6.49 -24.62 -9.16
N SER A 9 7.70 -24.89 -8.67
CA SER A 9 7.94 -25.20 -7.26
C SER A 9 8.41 -24.02 -6.40
N VAL A 10 8.55 -22.81 -6.96
CA VAL A 10 8.93 -21.60 -6.20
C VAL A 10 7.70 -20.72 -5.87
N LEU A 11 6.57 -20.95 -6.53
CA LEU A 11 5.36 -20.11 -6.42
C LEU A 11 4.49 -20.40 -5.20
N ALA A 12 4.80 -21.44 -4.42
CA ALA A 12 4.02 -21.83 -3.24
C ALA A 12 4.48 -21.14 -1.94
N LEU A 13 5.54 -20.32 -1.96
CA LEU A 13 6.09 -19.67 -0.77
C LEU A 13 5.76 -18.17 -0.64
N ALA A 14 5.16 -17.55 -1.65
CA ALA A 14 4.71 -16.16 -1.59
C ALA A 14 3.21 -16.15 -1.89
N GLY A 15 2.41 -15.46 -1.08
CA GLY A 15 0.95 -15.39 -1.21
C GLY A 15 0.42 -14.67 -2.46
N CYS A 16 1.08 -14.83 -3.62
CA CYS A 16 0.63 -14.28 -4.89
C CYS A 16 -0.67 -14.99 -5.30
N ASN A 17 -1.76 -14.22 -5.37
CA ASN A 17 -2.99 -14.69 -5.98
C ASN A 17 -2.81 -14.80 -7.51
N GLU A 18 -3.74 -15.47 -8.21
CA GLU A 18 -3.61 -15.70 -9.66
C GLU A 18 -3.49 -14.40 -10.47
N ASP A 19 -4.09 -13.32 -9.99
CA ASP A 19 -4.06 -12.03 -10.69
C ASP A 19 -2.72 -11.33 -10.52
N ASP A 20 -2.08 -11.42 -9.35
CA ASP A 20 -0.71 -10.93 -9.15
C ASP A 20 0.29 -11.70 -10.03
N ILE A 21 0.08 -13.01 -10.25
CA ILE A 21 0.91 -13.80 -11.17
C ILE A 21 0.72 -13.37 -12.62
N LYS A 22 -0.52 -13.08 -13.04
CA LYS A 22 -0.80 -12.58 -14.39
C LYS A 22 -0.17 -11.21 -14.61
N ASP A 23 -0.36 -10.29 -13.67
CA ASP A 23 0.21 -8.95 -13.74
C ASP A 23 1.75 -9.04 -13.85
N LEU A 24 2.40 -9.86 -13.02
CA LEU A 24 3.85 -10.07 -13.10
C LEU A 24 4.31 -10.69 -14.43
N ALA A 25 3.53 -11.64 -14.97
CA ALA A 25 3.83 -12.25 -16.28
C ALA A 25 3.70 -11.25 -17.43
N GLU A 26 2.84 -10.23 -17.27
CA GLU A 26 2.66 -9.12 -18.20
C GLU A 26 3.68 -7.97 -17.98
N GLY A 27 4.56 -8.09 -16.98
CA GLY A 27 5.57 -7.08 -16.64
C GLY A 27 5.06 -5.98 -15.72
N ASN A 28 3.91 -6.20 -15.07
CA ASN A 28 3.24 -5.25 -14.19
C ASN A 28 3.33 -5.67 -12.71
N THR A 29 3.10 -4.72 -11.82
CA THR A 29 2.94 -4.97 -10.38
C THR A 29 2.09 -3.89 -9.73
N LYS A 30 1.67 -4.14 -8.49
CA LYS A 30 0.84 -3.21 -7.72
C LYS A 30 1.69 -2.35 -6.79
N VAL A 31 1.38 -1.06 -6.77
CA VAL A 31 1.84 -0.11 -5.76
C VAL A 31 0.64 0.55 -5.09
N PHE A 32 0.78 1.01 -3.85
CA PHE A 32 -0.29 1.65 -3.12
C PHE A 32 0.13 2.98 -2.49
N ALA A 33 -0.87 3.83 -2.25
CA ALA A 33 -0.78 5.00 -1.41
C ALA A 33 -1.94 5.01 -0.41
N VAL A 34 -1.68 5.52 0.80
CA VAL A 34 -2.68 5.74 1.85
C VAL A 34 -3.53 6.94 1.46
N THR A 35 -4.84 6.74 1.43
CA THR A 35 -5.82 7.78 1.08
C THR A 35 -6.61 8.27 2.29
N GLY A 36 -6.74 7.45 3.32
CA GLY A 36 -7.47 7.79 4.54
C GLY A 36 -7.23 6.80 5.67
N ALA A 37 -7.77 7.11 6.84
CA ALA A 37 -7.64 6.26 8.01
C ALA A 37 -8.89 6.32 8.90
N ASN A 38 -9.18 5.22 9.57
CA ASN A 38 -10.24 5.15 10.57
C ASN A 38 -9.66 5.39 11.97
N VAL A 39 -10.18 6.40 12.65
CA VAL A 39 -9.84 6.79 14.02
C VAL A 39 -10.87 6.16 14.96
N GLN A 40 -10.42 5.23 15.81
CA GLN A 40 -11.29 4.48 16.72
C GLN A 40 -11.62 5.23 18.02
N SER A 41 -10.73 6.12 18.43
CA SER A 41 -10.85 6.92 19.65
C SER A 41 -10.31 8.32 19.40
N LYS A 42 -10.83 9.32 20.12
CA LYS A 42 -10.46 10.72 19.95
C LYS A 42 -8.94 10.90 19.89
N MET A 43 -8.44 11.51 18.82
CA MET A 43 -7.03 11.73 18.55
C MET A 43 -6.80 13.24 18.37
N GLY A 44 -6.29 13.91 19.42
CA GLY A 44 -6.20 15.37 19.44
C GLY A 44 -7.57 16.04 19.30
N THR A 45 -7.76 16.79 18.20
CA THR A 45 -9.04 17.43 17.85
C THR A 45 -9.93 16.57 16.94
N ILE A 46 -9.44 15.41 16.50
CA ILE A 46 -10.18 14.50 15.62
C ILE A 46 -11.04 13.57 16.48
N ASP A 47 -12.35 13.59 16.23
CA ASP A 47 -13.30 12.66 16.83
C ASP A 47 -13.27 11.29 16.10
N PRO A 48 -13.85 10.22 16.66
CA PRO A 48 -13.87 8.93 15.98
C PRO A 48 -14.59 8.97 14.63
N GLY A 49 -14.02 8.30 13.62
CA GLY A 49 -14.55 8.25 12.26
C GLY A 49 -13.47 8.00 11.21
N TYR A 50 -13.90 7.87 9.95
CA TYR A 50 -13.00 7.79 8.81
C TYR A 50 -12.71 9.17 8.23
N TYR A 51 -11.44 9.46 7.99
CA TYR A 51 -10.99 10.74 7.45
C TYR A 51 -9.96 10.52 6.36
N ASP A 52 -9.88 11.47 5.42
CA ASP A 52 -8.80 11.50 4.45
C ASP A 52 -7.44 11.69 5.13
N ILE A 53 -6.38 11.18 4.49
CA ILE A 53 -5.05 11.15 5.10
C ILE A 53 -4.50 12.55 5.39
N LYS A 54 -4.93 13.57 4.64
CA LYS A 54 -4.54 14.95 4.90
C LYS A 54 -5.14 15.45 6.21
N THR A 55 -6.44 15.24 6.43
CA THR A 55 -7.09 15.56 7.72
C THR A 55 -6.41 14.85 8.89
N ILE A 56 -6.07 13.57 8.72
CA ILE A 56 -5.37 12.77 9.74
C ILE A 56 -3.99 13.35 10.06
N THR A 57 -3.17 13.60 9.04
CA THR A 57 -1.79 14.10 9.21
C THR A 57 -1.74 15.52 9.77
N GLU A 58 -2.72 16.37 9.44
CA GLU A 58 -2.86 17.72 10.01
C GLU A 58 -3.31 17.69 11.49
N GLY A 59 -4.08 16.69 11.91
CA GLY A 59 -4.53 16.54 13.30
C GLY A 59 -3.56 15.76 14.21
N MET A 60 -2.53 15.12 13.65
CA MET A 60 -1.45 14.50 14.40
C MET A 60 -0.45 15.54 14.92
N SER A 61 0.07 15.35 16.13
CA SER A 61 1.17 16.16 16.66
C SER A 61 2.49 15.94 15.90
N SER A 62 2.60 14.80 15.22
CA SER A 62 3.73 14.39 14.39
C SER A 62 3.21 13.40 13.35
N THR A 63 3.41 13.69 12.07
CA THR A 63 3.13 12.74 10.99
C THR A 63 4.18 11.63 11.04
N PRO A 64 3.78 10.35 11.09
CA PRO A 64 4.75 9.27 11.03
C PRO A 64 5.62 9.36 9.77
N ASP A 65 6.90 9.08 9.93
CA ASP A 65 7.83 9.10 8.81
C ASP A 65 7.41 8.07 7.75
N LYS A 66 7.59 8.44 6.49
CA LYS A 66 7.48 7.55 5.32
C LYS A 66 6.08 6.93 5.05
N ILE A 67 4.99 7.53 5.54
CA ILE A 67 3.65 7.16 5.07
C ILE A 67 3.56 7.40 3.55
N PRO A 68 3.19 6.38 2.72
CA PRO A 68 3.06 6.58 1.29
C PRO A 68 1.79 7.37 0.97
N VAL A 69 1.92 8.64 0.56
CA VAL A 69 0.80 9.57 0.32
C VAL A 69 0.77 10.11 -1.13
N GLY A 70 1.02 9.24 -2.11
CA GLY A 70 0.96 9.58 -3.54
C GLY A 70 -0.46 9.72 -4.09
N ALA A 71 -0.63 10.60 -5.09
CA ALA A 71 -1.85 10.72 -5.89
C ALA A 71 -1.61 10.21 -7.31
N LYS A 72 -2.63 9.65 -7.98
CA LYS A 72 -2.52 9.15 -9.36
C LYS A 72 -1.80 10.11 -10.32
N SER A 73 -2.12 11.41 -10.22
CA SER A 73 -1.49 12.45 -11.05
C SER A 73 0.02 12.54 -10.86
N THR A 74 0.58 12.13 -9.71
CA THR A 74 2.01 12.01 -9.49
C THR A 74 2.62 10.95 -10.41
N LEU A 75 1.99 9.78 -10.56
CA LEU A 75 2.45 8.73 -11.48
C LEU A 75 2.38 9.22 -12.94
N GLU A 76 1.24 9.81 -13.32
CA GLU A 76 1.03 10.34 -14.68
C GLU A 76 2.06 11.42 -15.04
N ASN A 77 2.36 12.34 -14.11
CA ASN A 77 3.37 13.38 -14.31
C ASN A 77 4.81 12.84 -14.40
N LEU A 78 5.07 11.67 -13.81
CA LEU A 78 6.35 10.97 -13.93
C LEU A 78 6.46 10.14 -15.22
N GLY A 79 5.40 10.12 -16.05
CA GLY A 79 5.32 9.29 -17.24
C GLY A 79 5.17 7.80 -16.91
N ILE A 80 4.55 7.49 -15.77
CA ILE A 80 4.21 6.13 -15.36
C ILE A 80 2.74 5.90 -15.72
N ASP A 81 2.49 4.98 -16.65
CA ASP A 81 1.15 4.59 -17.04
C ASP A 81 0.50 3.72 -15.94
N VAL A 82 -0.80 3.92 -15.73
CA VAL A 82 -1.61 3.18 -14.75
C VAL A 82 -2.52 2.23 -15.50
N GLU A 83 -2.16 0.95 -15.50
CA GLU A 83 -2.88 -0.12 -16.20
C GLU A 83 -4.22 -0.44 -15.53
N ARG A 84 -4.24 -0.38 -14.20
CA ARG A 84 -5.43 -0.67 -13.39
C ARG A 84 -5.42 0.12 -12.10
N GLU A 85 -6.61 0.42 -11.60
CA GLU A 85 -6.82 1.10 -10.33
C GLU A 85 -7.83 0.30 -9.50
N SER A 86 -7.51 0.10 -8.22
CA SER A 86 -8.40 -0.52 -7.25
C SER A 86 -8.22 0.14 -5.88
N CYS A 87 -9.03 -0.27 -4.92
CA CYS A 87 -8.96 0.22 -3.55
C CYS A 87 -8.70 -0.93 -2.58
N GLY A 88 -8.03 -0.59 -1.48
CA GLY A 88 -7.68 -1.55 -0.45
C GLY A 88 -7.93 -1.01 0.95
N LYS A 89 -7.93 -1.89 1.93
CA LYS A 89 -7.80 -1.52 3.33
C LYS A 89 -6.75 -2.36 4.04
N ILE A 90 -6.09 -1.77 5.03
CA ILE A 90 -5.22 -2.48 5.97
C ILE A 90 -5.87 -2.36 7.34
N ASP A 91 -6.24 -3.49 7.94
CA ASP A 91 -6.64 -3.52 9.35
C ASP A 91 -5.36 -3.52 10.21
N ILE A 92 -5.20 -2.49 11.06
CA ILE A 92 -3.99 -2.29 11.87
C ILE A 92 -4.13 -3.08 13.16
N THR A 93 -3.93 -4.40 13.06
CA THR A 93 -3.83 -5.30 14.22
C THR A 93 -2.89 -6.44 13.84
N PRO A 94 -1.59 -6.39 14.22
CA PRO A 94 -0.91 -5.52 15.20
C PRO A 94 -0.61 -4.08 14.69
N PRO A 95 -0.07 -3.17 15.55
CA PRO A 95 0.36 -1.83 15.15
C PRO A 95 1.27 -1.84 13.92
N LEU A 96 1.01 -0.94 12.98
CA LEU A 96 1.75 -0.82 11.72
C LEU A 96 2.80 0.29 11.82
N CYS A 97 4.03 -0.05 11.43
CA CYS A 97 5.13 0.89 11.25
C CYS A 97 5.64 0.75 9.82
N PHE A 98 5.93 1.87 9.16
CA PHE A 98 6.39 1.87 7.77
C PHE A 98 7.89 1.57 7.63
N GLU A 99 8.63 1.55 8.74
CA GLU A 99 10.04 1.18 8.81
C GLU A 99 10.32 0.30 10.03
N GLU A 100 11.02 -0.81 9.80
CA GLU A 100 11.38 -1.75 10.87
C GLU A 100 12.33 -1.10 11.88
N GLY A 101 11.99 -1.21 13.17
CA GLY A 101 12.81 -0.67 14.27
C GLY A 101 12.74 0.85 14.45
N ASN A 102 11.93 1.56 13.65
CA ASN A 102 11.72 3.01 13.79
C ASN A 102 10.33 3.32 14.36
N SER A 103 10.27 3.68 15.65
CA SER A 103 9.01 4.04 16.33
C SER A 103 8.33 5.28 15.74
N ASP A 104 9.09 6.17 15.12
CA ASP A 104 8.56 7.41 14.53
C ASP A 104 7.86 7.13 13.19
N SER A 105 8.03 5.94 12.62
CA SER A 105 7.28 5.45 11.45
C SER A 105 5.98 4.73 11.82
N CYS A 106 5.70 4.56 13.12
CA CYS A 106 4.53 3.84 13.60
C CYS A 106 3.30 4.73 13.62
N LEU A 107 2.16 4.16 13.21
CA LEU A 107 0.88 4.82 13.34
C LEU A 107 0.45 4.86 14.82
N PRO A 108 -0.22 5.95 15.25
CA PRO A 108 -0.78 6.04 16.59
C PRO A 108 -1.84 4.95 16.82
N SER A 109 -1.95 4.49 18.06
CA SER A 109 -2.86 3.41 18.46
C SER A 109 -4.35 3.70 18.27
N GLU A 110 -4.68 4.98 18.09
CA GLU A 110 -6.00 5.50 17.79
C GLU A 110 -6.45 5.17 16.36
N ILE A 111 -5.51 4.84 15.47
CA ILE A 111 -5.82 4.41 14.11
C ILE A 111 -5.85 2.89 14.07
N ASN A 112 -6.96 2.34 13.60
CA ASN A 112 -7.13 0.88 13.49
C ASN A 112 -7.31 0.38 12.06
N MET A 113 -7.43 1.29 11.07
CA MET A 113 -7.53 0.91 9.66
C MET A 113 -7.01 2.03 8.76
N LEU A 114 -6.32 1.65 7.67
CA LEU A 114 -5.97 2.54 6.56
C LEU A 114 -6.77 2.18 5.31
N GLY A 115 -7.25 3.18 4.59
CA GLY A 115 -7.72 3.03 3.22
C GLY A 115 -6.61 3.32 2.23
N LEU A 116 -6.61 2.58 1.13
CA LEU A 116 -5.57 2.60 0.10
C LEU A 116 -6.18 2.89 -1.27
N ALA A 117 -5.45 3.65 -2.08
CA ALA A 117 -5.53 3.56 -3.53
C ALA A 117 -4.41 2.64 -4.03
N VAL A 118 -4.75 1.69 -4.88
CA VAL A 118 -3.83 0.68 -5.43
C VAL A 118 -3.78 0.84 -6.93
N TYR A 119 -2.58 0.90 -7.48
CA TYR A 119 -2.32 1.12 -8.89
C TYR A 119 -1.45 -0.01 -9.44
N THR A 120 -1.88 -0.61 -10.54
CA THR A 120 -1.05 -1.53 -11.32
C THR A 120 -0.22 -0.70 -12.30
N ILE A 121 1.10 -0.86 -12.23
CA ILE A 121 2.09 -0.13 -13.04
C ILE A 121 3.14 -1.09 -13.58
N ASP A 122 3.93 -0.65 -14.56
CA ASP A 122 5.12 -1.37 -15.03
C ASP A 122 6.10 -1.67 -13.88
N LEU A 123 6.61 -2.90 -13.84
CA LEU A 123 7.55 -3.38 -12.83
C LEU A 123 8.85 -2.55 -12.79
N ASP A 124 9.31 -2.04 -13.94
CA ASP A 124 10.52 -1.22 -14.01
C ASP A 124 10.34 0.21 -13.46
N LYS A 125 9.09 0.64 -13.23
CA LYS A 125 8.75 1.97 -12.67
C LYS A 125 8.57 1.98 -11.16
N VAL A 126 8.53 0.80 -10.52
CA VAL A 126 8.27 0.66 -9.08
C VAL A 126 9.23 1.49 -8.23
N LYS A 127 10.52 1.49 -8.55
CA LYS A 127 11.51 2.28 -7.81
C LYS A 127 11.19 3.78 -7.88
N THR A 128 10.86 4.29 -9.07
CA THR A 128 10.49 5.69 -9.27
C THR A 128 9.19 6.03 -8.56
N ALA A 129 8.18 5.17 -8.62
CA ALA A 129 6.95 5.35 -7.85
C ALA A 129 7.23 5.40 -6.34
N SER A 130 8.14 4.54 -5.86
CA SER A 130 8.51 4.45 -4.45
C SER A 130 9.23 5.66 -3.90
N GLU A 131 10.13 6.23 -4.69
CA GLU A 131 10.77 7.52 -4.38
C GLU A 131 9.77 8.70 -4.39
N ASN A 132 8.54 8.50 -4.86
CA ASN A 132 7.50 9.52 -5.01
C ASN A 132 6.19 9.20 -4.26
N GLY A 133 6.27 8.42 -3.17
CA GLY A 133 5.16 8.27 -2.22
C GLY A 133 4.23 7.08 -2.47
N PHE A 134 4.68 6.05 -3.19
CA PHE A 134 3.93 4.81 -3.42
C PHE A 134 4.70 3.59 -2.94
N TYR A 135 4.08 2.69 -2.19
CA TYR A 135 4.79 1.49 -1.71
C TYR A 135 4.43 0.27 -2.55
N PRO A 136 5.39 -0.61 -2.88
CA PRO A 136 5.06 -1.86 -3.54
C PRO A 136 4.19 -2.72 -2.62
N THR A 137 3.24 -3.47 -3.19
CA THR A 137 2.49 -4.46 -2.42
C THR A 137 3.27 -5.75 -2.20
N LEU A 138 4.35 -5.96 -2.98
CA LEU A 138 5.23 -7.11 -2.89
C LEU A 138 6.63 -6.63 -2.46
N ALA A 139 6.98 -6.84 -1.19
CA ALA A 139 8.23 -6.34 -0.61
C ALA A 139 9.49 -7.09 -1.07
N THR A 140 9.34 -8.33 -1.55
CA THR A 140 10.46 -9.24 -1.84
C THR A 140 11.37 -8.81 -2.99
N ASP A 141 10.89 -7.97 -3.92
CA ASP A 141 11.67 -7.59 -5.11
C ASP A 141 12.44 -6.26 -4.98
N LEU A 142 12.21 -5.49 -3.91
CA LEU A 142 12.94 -4.23 -3.63
C LEU A 142 13.93 -4.33 -2.46
N GLY A 143 14.52 -5.52 -2.25
CA GLY A 143 15.66 -5.68 -1.33
C GLY A 143 15.32 -5.61 0.16
N GLY A 144 14.09 -5.94 0.55
CA GLY A 144 13.70 -6.07 1.96
C GLY A 144 13.61 -4.75 2.74
N LEU A 145 13.58 -3.61 2.04
CA LEU A 145 13.47 -2.28 2.66
C LEU A 145 12.04 -1.92 3.09
N TYR A 146 11.04 -2.66 2.60
CA TYR A 146 9.63 -2.40 2.87
C TYR A 146 9.04 -3.54 3.69
N VAL A 147 8.20 -3.19 4.66
CA VAL A 147 7.43 -4.17 5.42
C VAL A 147 6.47 -4.86 4.45
N ASP A 148 6.35 -6.19 4.55
CA ASP A 148 5.34 -6.94 3.81
C ASP A 148 3.96 -6.60 4.39
N ILE A 149 3.28 -5.64 3.77
CA ILE A 149 1.99 -5.12 4.23
C ILE A 149 0.90 -5.79 3.42
N SER A 150 0.30 -6.84 3.99
CA SER A 150 -0.91 -7.44 3.44
C SER A 150 -2.08 -6.45 3.57
N TYR A 151 -2.84 -6.27 2.49
CA TYR A 151 -4.08 -5.50 2.48
C TYR A 151 -5.23 -6.33 1.91
N GLN A 152 -6.45 -5.91 2.20
CA GLN A 152 -7.66 -6.49 1.64
C GLN A 152 -8.19 -5.57 0.53
N GLU A 153 -8.37 -6.09 -0.69
CA GLU A 153 -9.09 -5.37 -1.74
C GLU A 153 -10.55 -5.13 -1.34
N VAL A 154 -11.01 -3.89 -1.53
CA VAL A 154 -12.38 -3.44 -1.23
C VAL A 154 -12.88 -2.52 -2.35
N SER A 155 -14.19 -2.28 -2.42
CA SER A 155 -14.70 -1.29 -3.37
C SER A 155 -14.27 0.12 -2.93
N CYS A 156 -13.96 0.98 -3.89
CA CYS A 156 -13.65 2.38 -3.59
C CYS A 156 -14.86 3.11 -2.98
N ASP A 157 -16.08 2.68 -3.31
CA ASP A 157 -17.31 3.22 -2.71
C ASP A 157 -17.48 2.81 -1.25
N TYR A 158 -16.99 1.62 -0.85
CA TYR A 158 -16.93 1.23 0.56
C TYR A 158 -16.08 2.24 1.34
N LEU A 159 -14.86 2.55 0.88
CA LEU A 159 -13.98 3.52 1.55
C LEU A 159 -14.62 4.92 1.66
N LYS A 160 -15.34 5.38 0.64
CA LYS A 160 -16.05 6.67 0.65
C LYS A 160 -17.27 6.69 1.59
N SER A 161 -17.77 5.53 1.99
CA SER A 161 -18.97 5.39 2.83
C SER A 161 -18.67 5.23 4.33
N LEU A 162 -17.38 5.09 4.68
CA LEU A 162 -16.91 4.98 6.05
C LEU A 162 -16.92 6.32 6.78
#